data_AF-A0A661PFB3-F1
#
_entry.id   AF-A0A661PFB3-F1
#
_cell.length_a   1.000
_cell.length_b   1.000
_cell.length_c   1.000
_cell.angle_alpha   90.00
_cell.angle_beta   90.00
_cell.angle_gamma   90.00
#
_symmetry.space_group_name_H-M   'P 1'
#
loop_
_entity.id
_entity.type
_entity.pdbx_description
1 polymer ?
#
loop_
_entity_poly.entity_id
_entity_poly.type
_entity_poly.pdbx_seq_one_letter_code
_entity_poly.pdbx_strand_id
1 'polypeptide(L)'
;MARRRPCKICGRWFKPDPRSGRRQQVCSSKTCQKERHRRNCKTWRQNNYEAEQAHKIRQNLLIILPENPDPAHNLSSVKKLNWEKARQVVGLEIAVLVEEATKMPHFLLRDSVPP
;
A
#
# COMPACT_ATOMS: atom_id res chain seq x y z
N MET A 1 -2.64 5.57 41.73
CA MET A 1 -1.44 4.86 41.20
C MET A 1 -1.85 3.56 40.52
N ALA A 2 -1.25 3.20 39.37
CA ALA A 2 -1.56 1.95 38.69
C ALA A 2 -1.04 0.74 39.48
N ARG A 3 -1.93 -0.22 39.78
CA ARG A 3 -1.56 -1.50 40.43
C ARG A 3 -0.73 -2.35 39.46
N ARG A 4 0.17 -3.19 40.00
CA ARG A 4 0.90 -4.18 39.19
C ARG A 4 -0.09 -5.14 38.54
N ARG A 5 0.25 -5.63 37.35
CA ARG A 5 -0.57 -6.59 36.60
C ARG A 5 0.29 -7.49 35.71
N PRO A 6 -0.18 -8.69 35.34
CA PRO A 6 0.53 -9.55 34.39
C PRO A 6 0.44 -9.00 32.96
N CYS A 7 1.53 -9.16 32.20
CA CYS A 7 1.57 -8.88 30.77
C CYS A 7 0.72 -9.90 30.00
N LYS A 8 -0.17 -9.44 29.10
CA LYS A 8 -0.99 -10.33 28.25
C LYS A 8 -0.22 -11.18 27.22
N ILE A 9 1.10 -10.99 27.10
CA ILE A 9 1.94 -11.71 26.14
C ILE A 9 2.90 -12.67 26.85
N CYS A 10 3.68 -12.17 27.81
CA CYS A 10 4.69 -12.98 28.51
C CYS A 10 4.30 -13.36 29.95
N GLY A 11 3.14 -12.93 30.45
CA GLY A 11 2.68 -13.22 31.82
C GLY A 11 3.41 -12.47 32.94
N ARG A 12 4.61 -11.92 32.70
CA ARG A 12 5.40 -11.22 33.72
C ARG A 12 4.62 -10.05 34.34
N TRP A 13 4.64 -9.98 35.67
CA TRP A 13 4.08 -8.86 36.41
C TRP A 13 4.89 -7.59 36.15
N PHE A 14 4.20 -6.52 35.76
CA PHE A 14 4.80 -5.21 35.53
C PHE A 14 3.93 -4.11 36.14
N LYS A 15 4.54 -2.95 36.40
CA LYS A 15 3.83 -1.73 36.80
C LYS A 15 3.54 -0.92 35.53
N PRO A 16 2.27 -0.66 35.18
CA PRO A 16 1.94 0.19 34.05
C PRO A 16 2.45 1.62 34.22
N ASP A 17 2.79 2.25 33.10
CA ASP A 17 3.11 3.68 33.05
C ASP A 17 1.91 4.51 33.56
N PRO A 18 2.10 5.50 34.45
CA PRO A 18 1.02 6.35 34.95
C PRO A 18 0.15 7.00 33.87
N ARG A 19 0.74 7.43 32.74
CA ARG A 19 0.04 8.07 31.62
C ARG A 19 -0.84 7.10 30.84
N SER A 20 -0.42 5.83 30.77
CA SER A 20 -1.18 4.79 30.08
C SER A 20 -2.18 4.11 31.02
N GLY A 21 -1.85 3.99 32.30
CA GLY A 21 -2.69 3.41 33.35
C GLY A 21 -3.24 2.04 32.94
N ARG A 22 -4.57 1.92 32.95
CA ARG A 22 -5.27 0.67 32.59
C ARG A 22 -5.19 0.34 31.09
N ARG A 23 -4.84 1.29 30.22
CA ARG A 23 -4.71 1.07 28.76
C ARG A 23 -3.48 0.23 28.41
N GLN A 24 -2.44 0.27 29.24
CA GLN A 24 -1.26 -0.58 29.03
C GLN A 24 -1.58 -2.02 29.46
N GLN A 25 -1.75 -2.90 28.47
CA GLN A 25 -2.06 -4.32 28.66
C GLN A 25 -0.82 -5.23 28.58
N VAL A 26 0.31 -4.66 28.15
CA VAL A 26 1.54 -5.39 27.80
C VAL A 26 2.74 -4.66 28.40
N CYS A 27 3.73 -5.40 28.89
CA CYS A 27 4.96 -4.83 29.45
C CYS A 27 5.79 -4.08 28.39
N SER A 28 6.75 -3.26 28.84
CA SER A 28 7.62 -2.44 27.97
C SER A 28 8.72 -3.22 27.24
N SER A 29 8.78 -4.56 27.38
CA SER A 29 9.74 -5.38 26.64
C SER A 29 9.55 -5.23 25.12
N LYS A 30 10.65 -5.08 24.38
CA LYS A 30 10.65 -4.95 22.91
C LYS A 30 9.90 -6.12 22.23
N THR A 31 10.07 -7.34 22.73
CA THR A 31 9.40 -8.53 22.17
C THR A 31 7.89 -8.44 22.31
N CYS A 32 7.41 -8.04 23.49
CA CYS A 32 6.00 -7.91 23.79
C CYS A 32 5.38 -6.71 23.07
N GLN A 33 6.10 -5.59 22.95
CA GLN A 33 5.63 -4.44 22.17
C GLN A 33 5.54 -4.76 20.68
N LYS A 34 6.51 -5.48 20.12
CA LYS A 34 6.48 -5.94 18.71
C LYS A 34 5.29 -6.85 18.45
N GLU A 35 5.04 -7.81 19.33
CA GLU A 35 3.89 -8.72 19.20
C GLU A 35 2.55 -7.99 19.38
N ARG A 36 2.46 -7.02 20.32
CA ARG A 36 1.29 -6.13 20.44
C ARG A 36 1.05 -5.36 19.15
N HIS A 37 2.09 -4.76 18.58
CA HIS A 37 2.01 -4.02 17.33
C HIS A 37 1.54 -4.93 16.18
N ARG A 38 2.11 -6.14 16.05
CA ARG A 38 1.69 -7.13 15.04
C ARG A 38 0.19 -7.45 15.11
N ARG A 39 -0.33 -7.72 16.32
CA ARG A 39 -1.76 -8.01 16.54
C ARG A 39 -2.66 -6.81 16.23
N ASN A 40 -2.25 -5.62 16.65
CA ASN A 40 -2.98 -4.37 16.35
C ASN A 40 -3.03 -4.11 14.84
N CYS A 41 -1.89 -4.23 14.15
CA CYS A 41 -1.83 -4.08 12.70
C CYS A 41 -2.71 -5.12 11.98
N LYS A 42 -2.69 -6.38 12.41
CA LYS A 42 -3.57 -7.41 11.84
C LYS A 42 -5.05 -7.03 11.98
N THR A 43 -5.46 -6.64 13.18
CA THR A 43 -6.85 -6.23 13.46
C THR A 43 -7.25 -5.01 12.63
N TRP A 44 -6.36 -4.01 12.55
CA TRP A 44 -6.59 -2.82 11.75
C TRP A 44 -6.74 -3.16 10.26
N ARG A 45 -5.86 -4.01 9.70
CA ARG A 45 -5.95 -4.44 8.29
C ARG A 45 -7.23 -5.20 8.00
N GLN A 46 -7.69 -6.04 8.93
CA GLN A 46 -8.97 -6.74 8.79
C GLN A 46 -10.15 -5.77 8.74
N ASN A 47 -10.14 -4.74 9.58
CA ASN A 47 -11.21 -3.74 9.62
C ASN A 47 -11.12 -2.72 8.47
N ASN A 48 -9.98 -2.62 7.78
CA ASN A 48 -9.72 -1.63 6.73
C ASN A 48 -9.26 -2.33 5.44
N TYR A 49 -9.93 -3.43 5.08
CA TYR A 49 -9.53 -4.28 3.97
C TYR A 49 -9.39 -3.50 2.66
N GLU A 50 -10.37 -2.66 2.31
CA GLU A 50 -10.34 -1.89 1.07
C GLU A 50 -9.17 -0.89 1.02
N ALA A 51 -8.95 -0.16 2.11
CA ALA A 51 -7.83 0.78 2.22
C ALA A 51 -6.47 0.04 2.16
N GLU A 52 -6.40 -1.16 2.74
CA GLU A 52 -5.21 -2.00 2.71
C GLU A 52 -4.90 -2.52 1.30
N GLN A 53 -5.94 -2.93 0.56
CA GLN A 53 -5.80 -3.36 -0.82
C GLN A 53 -5.40 -2.20 -1.74
N ALA A 54 -6.03 -1.03 -1.59
CA ALA A 54 -5.64 0.17 -2.31
C ALA A 54 -4.17 0.55 -2.03
N HIS A 55 -3.74 0.45 -0.76
CA HIS A 55 -2.36 0.71 -0.38
C HIS A 55 -1.38 -0.31 -1.00
N LYS A 56 -1.71 -1.61 -1.01
CA LYS A 56 -0.90 -2.64 -1.69
C LYS A 56 -0.77 -2.39 -3.18
N ILE A 57 -1.87 -2.06 -3.86
CA ILE A 57 -1.86 -1.74 -5.29
C ILE A 57 -0.94 -0.55 -5.54
N ARG A 58 -1.07 0.53 -4.76
CA ARG A 58 -0.17 1.70 -4.87
C ARG A 58 1.29 1.34 -4.66
N GLN A 59 1.62 0.54 -3.64
CA GLN A 59 3.01 0.11 -3.41
C GLN A 59 3.55 -0.72 -4.57
N ASN A 60 2.75 -1.65 -5.11
CA ASN A 60 3.14 -2.45 -6.26
C ASN A 60 3.34 -1.59 -7.51
N LEU A 61 2.50 -0.57 -7.74
CA LEU A 61 2.68 0.37 -8.85
C LEU A 61 3.96 1.20 -8.71
N LEU A 62 4.30 1.65 -7.50
CA LEU A 62 5.57 2.35 -7.23
C LEU A 62 6.80 1.47 -7.44
N ILE A 63 6.68 0.15 -7.29
CA ILE A 63 7.77 -0.80 -7.61
C ILE A 63 7.91 -0.99 -9.13
N ILE A 64 6.78 -0.94 -9.86
CA ILE A 64 6.76 -1.12 -11.32
C ILE A 64 7.20 0.15 -12.05
N LEU A 65 6.93 1.34 -11.50
CA LEU A 65 7.33 2.61 -12.07
C LEU A 65 8.70 3.01 -11.51
N PRO A 66 9.78 3.01 -12.32
CA PRO A 66 11.06 3.52 -11.85
C PRO A 66 10.95 5.03 -11.52
N GLU A 67 11.70 5.51 -10.53
CA GLU A 67 11.77 6.93 -10.13
C GLU A 67 12.15 7.87 -11.30
N ASN A 68 12.80 7.33 -12.33
CA ASN A 68 12.88 7.92 -13.66
C ASN A 68 12.42 6.87 -14.68
N PRO A 69 11.16 6.92 -15.14
CA PRO A 69 10.72 5.99 -16.16
C PRO A 69 11.50 6.30 -17.44
N ASP A 70 12.36 5.37 -17.85
CA ASP A 70 12.88 5.36 -19.22
C ASP A 70 11.66 5.25 -20.16
N PRO A 71 11.38 6.25 -21.02
CA PRO A 71 10.23 6.22 -21.93
C PRO A 71 10.20 4.93 -22.77
N ALA A 72 11.36 4.33 -23.06
CA ALA A 72 11.44 3.08 -23.81
C ALA A 72 10.86 1.87 -23.07
N HIS A 73 10.89 1.86 -21.73
CA HIS A 73 10.43 0.71 -20.94
C HIS A 73 8.89 0.59 -20.91
N ASN A 74 8.18 1.73 -20.92
CA ASN A 74 6.72 1.76 -20.95
C ASN A 74 6.12 1.29 -22.29
N LEU A 75 6.78 1.61 -23.43
CA LEU A 75 6.32 1.15 -24.75
C LEU A 75 6.45 -0.38 -24.92
N SER A 76 7.47 -1.00 -24.32
CA SER A 76 7.70 -2.45 -24.38
C SER A 76 6.58 -3.25 -23.70
N SER A 77 6.09 -2.77 -22.55
CA SER A 77 5.04 -3.42 -21.79
C SER A 77 3.67 -3.30 -22.47
N VAL A 78 3.37 -2.14 -23.08
CA VAL A 78 2.10 -1.94 -23.80
C VAL A 78 2.06 -2.71 -25.12
N LYS A 79 3.18 -2.85 -25.82
CA LYS A 79 3.27 -3.73 -27.02
C LYS A 79 2.94 -5.20 -26.73
N LYS A 80 3.03 -5.65 -25.47
CA LYS A 80 2.74 -7.03 -25.06
C LYS A 80 1.30 -7.24 -24.57
N LEU A 81 0.46 -6.20 -24.54
CA LEU A 81 -0.94 -6.34 -24.15
C LEU A 81 -1.76 -7.04 -25.23
N ASN A 82 -2.64 -7.96 -24.79
CA ASN A 82 -3.70 -8.49 -25.64
C ASN A 82 -4.85 -7.47 -25.69
N TRP A 83 -4.91 -6.70 -26.78
CA TRP A 83 -5.86 -5.62 -26.98
C TRP A 83 -7.33 -6.06 -27.06
N GLU A 84 -7.59 -7.26 -27.54
CA GLU A 84 -8.95 -7.81 -27.56
C GLU A 84 -9.47 -8.01 -26.14
N LYS A 85 -8.64 -8.55 -25.25
CA LYS A 85 -8.98 -8.73 -23.84
C LYS A 85 -9.03 -7.39 -23.09
N ALA A 86 -8.16 -6.45 -23.41
CA ALA A 86 -8.21 -5.11 -22.84
C ALA A 86 -9.55 -4.41 -23.16
N ARG A 87 -9.98 -4.44 -24.43
CA ARG A 87 -11.28 -3.88 -24.87
C ARG A 87 -12.48 -4.47 -24.14
N GLN A 88 -12.45 -5.76 -23.80
CA GLN A 88 -13.53 -6.40 -23.04
C GLN A 88 -13.60 -5.91 -21.58
N VAL A 89 -12.47 -5.56 -20.97
CA VAL A 89 -12.40 -5.20 -19.54
C VAL A 89 -12.64 -3.71 -19.31
N VAL A 90 -12.07 -2.84 -20.15
CA VAL A 90 -12.17 -1.37 -19.98
C VAL A 90 -13.15 -0.71 -20.95
N GLY A 91 -13.74 -1.48 -21.88
CA GLY A 91 -14.55 -0.95 -22.97
C GLY A 91 -13.70 -0.46 -24.15
N LEU A 92 -14.36 -0.25 -25.30
CA LEU A 92 -13.69 0.13 -26.55
C LEU A 92 -13.05 1.52 -26.47
N GLU A 93 -13.78 2.49 -25.91
CA GLU A 93 -13.37 3.90 -25.88
C GLU A 93 -12.06 4.11 -25.11
N ILE A 94 -11.98 3.55 -23.89
CA ILE A 94 -10.77 3.65 -23.05
C ILE A 94 -9.61 2.87 -23.67
N ALA A 95 -9.86 1.71 -24.26
CA ALA A 95 -8.82 0.92 -24.91
C ALA A 95 -8.20 1.66 -26.11
N VAL A 96 -9.02 2.32 -26.94
CA VAL A 96 -8.55 3.12 -28.08
C VAL A 96 -7.69 4.30 -27.61
N LEU A 97 -8.12 5.02 -26.56
CA LEU A 97 -7.34 6.13 -26.02
C LEU A 97 -5.96 5.68 -25.53
N VAL A 98 -5.87 4.55 -24.84
CA VAL A 98 -4.58 3.99 -24.38
C VAL A 98 -3.73 3.57 -25.57
N GLU A 99 -4.33 2.91 -26.57
CA GLU A 99 -3.62 2.48 -27.78
C GLU A 99 -3.00 3.68 -28.52
N GLU A 100 -3.78 4.73 -28.77
CA GLU A 100 -3.31 5.95 -29.45
C GLU A 100 -2.30 6.73 -28.61
N ALA A 101 -2.52 6.86 -27.29
CA ALA A 101 -1.56 7.51 -26.40
C ALA A 101 -0.19 6.81 -26.41
N THR A 102 -0.15 5.49 -26.63
CA THR A 102 1.11 4.74 -26.70
C THR A 102 1.82 4.80 -28.06
N LYS A 103 1.14 5.21 -29.12
CA LYS A 103 1.74 5.52 -30.42
C LYS A 103 2.39 6.91 -30.43
N MET A 104 2.00 7.78 -29.49
CA MET A 104 2.53 9.13 -29.39
C MET A 104 3.91 9.15 -28.71
N PRO A 105 4.92 9.78 -29.31
CA PRO A 105 6.21 9.95 -28.64
C PRO A 105 6.08 10.89 -27.43
N HIS A 106 6.75 10.52 -26.34
CA HIS A 106 6.67 11.19 -25.02
C HIS A 106 6.92 12.71 -25.06
N PHE A 107 7.67 13.23 -26.04
CA PHE A 107 7.90 14.67 -26.19
C PHE A 107 6.64 15.43 -26.66
N LEU A 108 5.78 14.83 -27.49
CA LEU A 108 4.52 15.46 -27.92
C LEU A 108 3.47 15.49 -26.80
N LEU A 109 3.53 14.52 -25.88
CA LEU A 109 2.64 14.46 -24.71
C LEU A 109 2.98 15.53 -23.66
N ARG A 110 4.24 15.95 -23.57
CA ARG A 110 4.68 16.98 -22.62
C ARG A 110 4.21 18.39 -23.02
N ASP A 111 4.18 18.66 -24.32
CA ASP A 111 3.86 19.98 -24.88
C ASP A 111 2.37 20.20 -25.16
N SER A 112 1.53 19.18 -24.97
CA SER A 112 0.08 19.22 -25.22
C SER A 112 -0.77 19.47 -23.97
N VAL A 113 -0.17 19.54 -22.78
CA VAL A 113 -0.84 20.01 -21.55
C VAL A 113 -0.59 21.51 -21.41
N PRO A 114 -1.59 22.38 -21.61
CA PRO A 114 -1.42 23.82 -21.36
C PRO A 114 -1.17 24.07 -19.86
N PRO A 115 -0.45 25.16 -19.51
CA PRO A 115 -0.09 25.49 -18.13
C PRO A 115 -1.29 25.71 -17.21
#